data_AF-A0A261D1A1-F1
#
_entry.id   AF-A0A261D1A1-F1
#
_cell.length_a   1.000
_cell.length_b   1.000
_cell.length_c   1.000
_cell.angle_alpha   90.00
_cell.angle_beta   90.00
_cell.angle_gamma   90.00
#
_symmetry.space_group_name_H-M   'P 1'
#
loop_
_entity.id
_entity.type
_entity.pdbx_description
1 polymer ?
#
loop_
_entity_poly.entity_id
_entity_poly.type
_entity_poly.pdbx_seq_one_letter_code
_entity_poly.pdbx_strand_id
1 'polypeptide(L)'
;MARAIHVFRSPDRFIAGTVGQPGDRTFYLQAVHETRVISVMLEKQQVQILADRIGALLEEVHRRFGTPLPAELTRVEDLNPLVMPVDAEFRVGTMGLGWDSESEAVVVELLAITEGEFDESVVLDDTEDGPDAVRVFLSTGAAREFATRSSSVISAGREPCPLCGDPLDSAGHICVRTNGYRRDAEFGPSLEFVDPDLFDDPGLEGDDDTDEGPTAGPDR
;
A
#
# COMPACT_ATOMS: atom_id res chain seq x y z
N MET A 1 -34.31 17.82 -1.46
CA MET A 1 -34.64 16.40 -1.76
C MET A 1 -34.26 15.61 -0.52
N ALA A 2 -35.02 14.58 -0.14
CA ALA A 2 -34.62 13.72 0.98
C ALA A 2 -33.33 12.96 0.60
N ARG A 3 -32.39 12.85 1.55
CA ARG A 3 -31.11 12.19 1.31
C ARG A 3 -31.25 10.68 1.08
N ALA A 4 -30.32 10.10 0.33
CA ALA A 4 -30.21 8.66 0.12
C ALA A 4 -29.15 8.05 1.05
N ILE A 5 -29.54 7.03 1.82
CA ILE A 5 -28.62 6.25 2.67
C ILE A 5 -28.58 4.81 2.19
N HIS A 6 -27.42 4.38 1.71
CA HIS A 6 -27.20 3.01 1.27
C HIS A 6 -26.49 2.21 2.36
N VAL A 7 -27.23 1.30 3.01
CA VAL A 7 -26.67 0.43 4.05
C VAL A 7 -26.36 -0.97 3.49
N PHE A 8 -25.16 -1.47 3.79
CA PHE A 8 -24.67 -2.81 3.48
C PHE A 8 -24.16 -3.48 4.77
N ARG A 9 -24.89 -4.45 5.31
CA ARG A 9 -24.51 -5.12 6.57
C ARG A 9 -23.52 -6.29 6.39
N SER A 10 -23.56 -6.91 5.22
CA SER A 10 -22.74 -8.06 4.88
C SER A 10 -22.52 -8.06 3.36
N PRO A 11 -21.79 -7.07 2.82
CA PRO A 11 -21.52 -7.03 1.39
C PRO A 11 -20.71 -8.27 0.98
N ASP A 12 -20.98 -8.78 -0.22
CA ASP A 12 -20.20 -9.85 -0.81
C ASP A 12 -18.82 -9.34 -1.25
N ARG A 13 -18.76 -8.07 -1.67
CA ARG A 13 -17.51 -7.39 -2.01
C ARG A 13 -17.55 -5.94 -1.56
N PHE A 14 -16.48 -5.49 -0.91
CA PHE A 14 -16.21 -4.09 -0.68
C PHE A 14 -14.77 -3.81 -1.11
N ILE A 15 -14.60 -3.12 -2.24
CA ILE A 15 -13.30 -3.00 -2.89
C ILE A 15 -13.01 -1.58 -3.37
N ALA A 16 -11.74 -1.21 -3.36
CA ALA A 16 -11.23 -0.08 -4.12
C ALA A 16 -10.79 -0.53 -5.52
N GLY A 17 -11.06 0.32 -6.51
CA GLY A 17 -10.62 0.14 -7.89
C GLY A 17 -10.38 1.48 -8.59
N THR A 18 -9.77 1.41 -9.77
CA THR A 18 -9.52 2.60 -10.60
C THR A 18 -9.95 2.37 -12.03
N VAL A 19 -10.44 3.42 -12.67
CA VAL A 19 -10.70 3.48 -14.12
C VAL A 19 -9.87 4.62 -14.71
N GLY A 20 -9.31 4.42 -15.90
CA GLY A 20 -8.47 5.40 -16.60
C GLY A 20 -7.02 4.96 -16.78
N GLN A 21 -6.21 5.83 -17.40
CA GLN A 21 -4.80 5.58 -17.71
C GLN A 21 -3.90 5.93 -16.51
N PRO A 22 -2.72 5.30 -16.34
CA PRO A 22 -1.74 5.73 -15.35
C PRO A 22 -1.46 7.23 -15.45
N GLY A 23 -1.62 7.97 -14.35
CA GLY A 23 -1.51 9.44 -14.30
C GLY A 23 -2.85 10.18 -14.33
N ASP A 24 -3.90 9.59 -14.90
CA ASP A 24 -5.26 10.16 -14.99
C ASP A 24 -6.30 9.08 -14.59
N ARG A 25 -6.13 8.55 -13.38
CA ARG A 25 -6.99 7.50 -12.83
C ARG A 25 -8.02 8.10 -11.89
N THR A 26 -9.28 7.76 -12.10
CA THR A 26 -10.34 8.01 -11.13
C THR A 26 -10.48 6.81 -10.20
N PHE A 27 -10.53 7.06 -8.89
CA PHE A 27 -10.68 6.03 -7.89
C PHE A 27 -12.15 5.88 -7.51
N TYR A 28 -12.58 4.64 -7.34
CA TYR A 28 -13.92 4.27 -6.91
C TYR A 28 -13.85 3.28 -5.76
N LEU A 29 -14.79 3.41 -4.82
CA LEU A 29 -15.16 2.34 -3.90
C LEU A 29 -16.44 1.70 -4.39
N GLN A 30 -16.49 0.38 -4.37
CA GLN A 30 -17.66 -0.38 -4.78
C GLN A 30 -18.07 -1.35 -3.66
N ALA A 31 -19.33 -1.24 -3.25
CA ALA A 31 -20.00 -2.19 -2.38
C ALA A 31 -20.97 -3.03 -3.23
N VAL A 32 -20.83 -4.35 -3.15
CA VAL A 32 -21.66 -5.31 -3.88
C VAL A 32 -22.34 -6.23 -2.88
N HIS A 33 -23.64 -6.43 -3.05
CA HIS A 33 -24.39 -7.45 -2.35
C HIS A 33 -25.47 -8.00 -3.29
N GLU A 34 -25.35 -9.28 -3.65
CA GLU A 34 -26.15 -9.97 -4.65
C GLU A 34 -26.18 -9.19 -5.98
N THR A 35 -27.34 -8.64 -6.35
CA THR A 35 -27.53 -7.83 -7.56
C THR A 35 -27.36 -6.33 -7.32
N ARG A 36 -27.19 -5.90 -6.07
CA ARG A 36 -27.06 -4.49 -5.70
C ARG A 36 -25.59 -4.09 -5.72
N VAL A 37 -25.26 -3.15 -6.59
CA VAL A 37 -23.93 -2.56 -6.70
C VAL A 37 -24.06 -1.06 -6.46
N ILE A 38 -23.28 -0.53 -5.53
CA ILE A 38 -23.15 0.91 -5.32
C ILE A 38 -21.69 1.29 -5.50
N SER A 39 -21.46 2.32 -6.31
CA SER A 39 -20.13 2.87 -6.56
C SER A 39 -20.10 4.34 -6.15
N VAL A 40 -19.04 4.74 -5.45
CA VAL A 40 -18.79 6.13 -5.07
C VAL A 40 -17.39 6.53 -5.51
N MET A 41 -17.22 7.80 -5.87
CA MET A 41 -15.95 8.34 -6.37
C MET A 41 -15.15 8.96 -5.22
N LEU A 42 -13.85 8.65 -5.14
CA LEU A 42 -12.95 9.16 -4.12
C LEU A 42 -11.65 9.69 -4.73
N GLU A 43 -10.94 10.49 -3.96
CA GLU A 43 -9.56 10.87 -4.25
C GLU A 43 -8.58 9.78 -3.81
N LYS A 44 -7.43 9.69 -4.48
CA LYS A 44 -6.38 8.72 -4.15
C LYS A 44 -5.97 8.78 -2.67
N GLN A 45 -5.83 10.00 -2.12
CA GLN A 45 -5.45 10.20 -0.73
C GLN A 45 -6.54 9.69 0.23
N GLN A 46 -7.82 9.87 -0.10
CA GLN A 46 -8.92 9.35 0.72
C GLN A 46 -8.89 7.81 0.78
N VAL A 47 -8.68 7.14 -0.36
CA VAL A 47 -8.57 5.67 -0.39
C VAL A 47 -7.39 5.19 0.46
N GLN A 48 -6.24 5.88 0.38
CA GLN A 48 -5.07 5.55 1.19
C GLN A 48 -5.35 5.72 2.69
N ILE A 49 -5.90 6.86 3.10
CA ILE A 49 -6.24 7.15 4.49
C ILE A 49 -7.22 6.10 5.04
N LEU A 50 -8.22 5.72 4.24
CA LEU A 50 -9.21 4.72 4.66
C LEU A 50 -8.56 3.34 4.87
N ALA A 51 -7.71 2.91 3.94
CA ALA A 51 -6.98 1.63 4.06
C ALA A 51 -6.09 1.60 5.31
N ASP A 52 -5.30 2.66 5.52
CA ASP A 52 -4.39 2.77 6.66
C ASP A 52 -5.16 2.81 7.99
N ARG A 53 -6.25 3.58 8.06
CA ARG A 53 -7.08 3.68 9.26
C ARG A 53 -7.81 2.38 9.59
N ILE A 54 -8.25 1.62 8.59
CA ILE A 54 -8.84 0.30 8.81
C ILE A 54 -7.82 -0.65 9.42
N GLY A 55 -6.59 -0.68 8.90
CA GLY A 55 -5.50 -1.49 9.47
C GLY A 55 -5.24 -1.15 10.94
N ALA A 56 -5.06 0.14 11.23
CA ALA A 56 -4.84 0.62 12.60
C ALA A 56 -6.01 0.32 13.55
N LEU A 57 -7.26 0.45 13.07
CA LEU A 57 -8.44 0.12 13.86
C LEU A 57 -8.47 -1.36 14.23
N LEU A 58 -8.21 -2.26 13.27
CA LEU A 58 -8.19 -3.70 13.53
C LEU A 58 -7.16 -4.05 14.60
N GLU A 59 -5.95 -3.52 14.51
CA GLU A 59 -4.90 -3.73 15.51
C GLU A 59 -5.30 -3.22 16.90
N GLU A 60 -5.92 -2.05 16.99
CA GLU A 60 -6.38 -1.49 18.25
C GLU A 60 -7.51 -2.34 18.87
N VAL A 61 -8.46 -2.78 18.04
CA VAL A 61 -9.56 -3.66 18.46
C VAL A 61 -9.03 -4.99 18.98
N HIS A 62 -8.08 -5.61 18.27
CA HIS A 62 -7.40 -6.82 18.73
C HIS A 62 -6.73 -6.62 20.09
N ARG A 63 -6.00 -5.51 20.25
CA ARG A 63 -5.28 -5.19 21.49
C ARG A 63 -6.22 -4.96 22.67
N ARG A 64 -7.35 -4.28 22.45
CA ARG A 64 -8.31 -3.92 23.52
C ARG A 64 -9.28 -5.03 23.88
N PHE A 65 -9.80 -5.72 22.88
CA PHE A 65 -10.92 -6.66 23.04
C PHE A 65 -10.54 -8.12 22.80
N GLY A 66 -9.31 -8.39 22.33
CA GLY A 66 -8.87 -9.74 22.00
C GLY A 66 -9.56 -10.33 20.76
N THR A 67 -10.23 -9.50 19.97
CA THR A 67 -10.93 -9.94 18.76
C THR A 67 -9.97 -10.66 17.82
N PRO A 68 -10.29 -11.88 17.35
CA PRO A 68 -9.42 -12.60 16.45
C PRO A 68 -9.30 -11.84 15.13
N LEU A 69 -8.07 -11.49 14.77
CA LEU A 69 -7.77 -10.96 13.45
C LEU A 69 -7.27 -12.08 12.55
N PRO A 70 -7.68 -12.09 11.28
CA PRO A 70 -7.00 -12.91 10.29
C PRO A 70 -5.53 -12.50 10.19
N ALA A 71 -4.70 -13.48 9.83
CA ALA A 71 -3.29 -13.25 9.56
C ALA A 71 -3.10 -12.11 8.55
N GLU A 72 -1.98 -11.40 8.63
CA GLU A 72 -1.65 -10.41 7.62
C GLU A 72 -1.59 -11.06 6.24
N LEU A 73 -2.37 -10.50 5.31
CA LEU A 73 -2.40 -10.94 3.94
C LEU A 73 -1.25 -10.26 3.19
N THR A 74 -0.23 -11.05 2.83
CA THR A 74 0.87 -10.57 1.96
C THR A 74 0.45 -10.49 0.49
N ARG A 75 -0.67 -11.10 0.11
CA ARG A 75 -1.19 -11.14 -1.26
C ARG A 75 -2.69 -10.80 -1.27
N VAL A 76 -3.11 -10.07 -2.30
CA VAL A 76 -4.52 -9.82 -2.59
C VAL A 76 -5.16 -11.09 -3.16
N GLU A 77 -6.21 -11.60 -2.50
CA GLU A 77 -6.92 -12.80 -2.97
C GLU A 77 -7.89 -12.48 -4.11
N ASP A 78 -8.73 -11.45 -3.95
CA ASP A 78 -9.63 -10.98 -5.00
C ASP A 78 -8.87 -10.04 -5.96
N LEU A 79 -8.64 -10.51 -7.20
CA LEU A 79 -8.07 -9.72 -8.30
C LEU A 79 -9.12 -9.30 -9.35
N ASN A 80 -10.39 -9.66 -9.16
CA ASN A 80 -11.44 -9.34 -10.12
C ASN A 80 -11.65 -7.83 -10.21
N PRO A 81 -11.92 -7.28 -11.41
CA PRO A 81 -12.12 -5.85 -11.60
C PRO A 81 -13.37 -5.33 -10.88
N LEU A 82 -13.57 -4.01 -10.93
CA LEU A 82 -14.85 -3.38 -10.62
C LEU A 82 -15.94 -3.98 -11.51
N VAL A 83 -17.14 -4.14 -10.94
CA VAL A 83 -18.32 -4.49 -11.73
C VAL A 83 -18.66 -3.33 -12.65
N MET A 84 -18.84 -3.61 -13.94
CA MET A 84 -19.14 -2.63 -14.98
C MET A 84 -20.64 -2.63 -15.33
N PRO A 85 -21.24 -1.48 -15.67
CA PRO A 85 -20.64 -0.14 -15.70
C PRO A 85 -20.38 0.43 -14.30
N VAL A 86 -19.37 1.30 -14.18
CA VAL A 86 -19.06 2.02 -12.94
C VAL A 86 -19.68 3.40 -13.02
N ASP A 87 -20.92 3.51 -12.54
CA ASP A 87 -21.63 4.77 -12.39
C ASP A 87 -21.52 5.21 -10.93
N ALA A 88 -20.92 6.37 -10.68
CA ALA A 88 -20.77 6.88 -9.32
C ALA A 88 -22.06 7.56 -8.86
N GLU A 89 -22.58 7.14 -7.71
CA GLU A 89 -23.72 7.79 -7.05
C GLU A 89 -23.34 9.23 -6.64
N PHE A 90 -22.16 9.39 -6.02
CA PHE A 90 -21.64 10.69 -5.61
C PHE A 90 -20.12 10.67 -5.42
N ARG A 91 -19.54 11.88 -5.26
CA ARG A 91 -18.15 12.08 -4.82
C ARG A 91 -18.11 12.16 -3.30
N VAL A 92 -17.24 11.38 -2.66
CA VAL A 92 -17.10 11.36 -1.19
C VAL A 92 -16.39 12.62 -0.71
N GLY A 93 -16.98 13.30 0.26
CA GLY A 93 -16.37 14.40 1.01
C GLY A 93 -15.78 13.92 2.33
N THR A 94 -16.64 13.33 3.17
CA THR A 94 -16.29 12.92 4.54
C THR A 94 -16.31 11.40 4.68
N MET A 95 -15.38 10.86 5.46
CA MET A 95 -15.30 9.42 5.75
C MET A 95 -15.27 9.18 7.26
N GLY A 96 -16.22 8.40 7.74
CA GLY A 96 -16.27 7.86 9.09
C GLY A 96 -15.75 6.43 9.13
N LEU A 97 -15.10 6.08 10.25
CA LEU A 97 -14.65 4.72 10.53
C LEU A 97 -14.88 4.41 12.01
N GLY A 98 -15.52 3.28 12.30
CA GLY A 98 -15.82 2.85 13.65
C GLY A 98 -15.76 1.34 13.83
N TRP A 99 -15.82 0.91 15.09
CA TRP A 99 -15.97 -0.50 15.47
C TRP A 99 -17.30 -0.67 16.19
N ASP A 100 -18.13 -1.59 15.71
CA ASP A 100 -19.34 -2.04 16.38
C ASP A 100 -19.01 -3.29 17.19
N SER A 101 -19.03 -3.16 18.53
CA SER A 101 -18.75 -4.26 19.45
C SER A 101 -19.90 -5.27 19.55
N GLU A 102 -21.13 -4.89 19.23
CA GLU A 102 -22.26 -5.83 19.28
C GLU A 102 -22.23 -6.80 18.10
N SER A 103 -21.90 -6.28 16.90
CA SER A 103 -21.84 -7.06 15.67
C SER A 103 -20.43 -7.56 15.32
N GLU A 104 -19.41 -7.23 16.12
CA GLU A 104 -17.98 -7.46 15.84
C GLU A 104 -17.58 -7.04 14.43
N ALA A 105 -18.01 -5.84 14.02
CA ALA A 105 -17.87 -5.36 12.65
C ALA A 105 -17.17 -4.00 12.58
N VAL A 106 -16.34 -3.83 11.55
CA VAL A 106 -15.83 -2.52 11.15
C VAL A 106 -16.92 -1.78 10.39
N VAL A 107 -17.27 -0.59 10.85
CA VAL A 107 -18.26 0.28 10.21
C VAL A 107 -17.54 1.35 9.42
N VAL A 108 -17.72 1.35 8.11
CA VAL A 108 -17.22 2.38 7.19
C VAL A 108 -18.39 3.24 6.75
N GLU A 109 -18.27 4.55 6.91
CA GLU A 109 -19.29 5.52 6.49
C GLU A 109 -18.68 6.51 5.51
N LEU A 110 -19.35 6.70 4.37
CA LEU A 110 -18.90 7.58 3.29
C LEU A 110 -20.02 8.57 3.01
N LEU A 111 -19.75 9.86 3.20
CA LEU A 111 -20.72 10.92 2.99
C LEU A 111 -20.36 11.71 1.74
N ALA A 112 -21.38 12.07 0.95
CA ALA A 112 -21.23 12.90 -0.23
C ALA A 112 -20.63 14.27 0.12
N ILE A 113 -19.84 14.81 -0.81
CA ILE A 113 -19.35 16.19 -0.70
C ILE A 113 -20.52 17.16 -0.86
N THR A 114 -20.55 18.18 -0.02
CA THR A 114 -21.56 19.25 -0.03
C THR A 114 -20.88 20.61 -0.04
N GLU A 115 -21.51 21.60 -0.67
CA GLU A 115 -20.93 22.95 -0.83
C GLU A 115 -21.08 23.86 0.42
N GLY A 116 -21.38 23.31 1.60
CA GLY A 116 -21.53 24.05 2.86
C GLY A 116 -20.74 23.44 4.02
N GLU A 117 -20.41 24.26 5.03
CA GLU A 117 -19.83 23.78 6.29
C GLU A 117 -20.86 22.91 7.03
N PHE A 118 -20.55 21.63 7.23
CA PHE A 118 -21.32 20.75 8.11
C PHE A 118 -20.60 20.63 9.44
N ASP A 119 -21.35 20.76 10.53
CA ASP A 119 -20.90 20.37 11.85
C ASP A 119 -20.74 18.84 11.88
N GLU A 120 -19.55 18.35 12.25
CA GLU A 120 -19.23 16.93 12.39
C GLU A 120 -20.22 16.21 13.32
N SER A 121 -20.91 16.94 14.21
CA SER A 121 -21.95 16.40 15.08
C SER A 121 -23.20 15.89 14.35
N VAL A 122 -23.50 16.38 13.14
CA VAL A 122 -24.70 16.00 12.34
C VAL A 122 -24.48 14.70 11.57
N VAL A 123 -23.23 14.25 11.45
CA VAL A 123 -22.85 13.00 10.76
C VAL A 123 -23.52 11.77 11.39
N LEU A 124 -23.83 11.82 12.69
CA LEU A 124 -24.29 10.68 13.48
C LEU A 124 -25.81 10.57 13.66
N ASP A 125 -26.58 11.62 13.37
CA ASP A 125 -27.98 11.71 13.84
C ASP A 125 -29.04 11.29 12.80
N ASP A 126 -28.56 10.68 11.72
CA ASP A 126 -29.32 10.20 10.58
C ASP A 126 -30.48 11.11 10.07
N THR A 127 -30.38 12.43 10.26
CA THR A 127 -31.45 13.40 9.95
C THR A 127 -31.76 13.48 8.46
N GLU A 128 -33.00 13.82 8.11
CA GLU A 128 -33.45 13.87 6.71
C GLU A 128 -32.71 14.93 5.85
N ASP A 129 -32.06 15.91 6.48
CA ASP A 129 -31.33 17.01 5.86
C ASP A 129 -29.81 16.77 5.70
N GLY A 130 -29.30 15.57 6.03
CA GLY A 130 -27.89 15.21 5.84
C GLY A 130 -27.50 14.93 4.37
N PRO A 131 -26.19 14.83 4.05
CA PRO A 131 -25.75 14.42 2.72
C PRO A 131 -26.06 12.93 2.43
N ASP A 132 -26.04 12.56 1.15
CA ASP A 132 -26.13 11.17 0.74
C ASP A 132 -24.98 10.36 1.35
N ALA A 133 -25.26 9.12 1.74
CA ALA A 133 -24.32 8.31 2.50
C ALA A 133 -24.31 6.84 2.08
N VAL A 134 -23.14 6.21 2.18
CA VAL A 134 -22.97 4.76 2.09
C VAL A 134 -22.39 4.27 3.41
N ARG A 135 -23.10 3.37 4.09
CA ARG A 135 -22.68 2.74 5.35
C ARG A 135 -22.46 1.26 5.14
N VAL A 136 -21.24 0.79 5.37
CA VAL A 136 -20.82 -0.59 5.13
C VAL A 136 -20.30 -1.20 6.40
N PHE A 137 -20.81 -2.38 6.76
CA PHE A 137 -20.33 -3.19 7.87
C PHE A 137 -19.48 -4.32 7.30
N LEU A 138 -18.25 -4.44 7.80
CA LEU A 138 -17.27 -5.39 7.31
C LEU A 138 -16.84 -6.31 8.46
N SER A 139 -16.73 -7.61 8.16
CA SER A 139 -15.99 -8.51 9.04
C SER A 139 -14.52 -8.10 9.12
N THR A 140 -13.81 -8.52 10.17
CA THR A 140 -12.37 -8.26 10.31
C THR A 140 -11.57 -8.78 9.10
N GLY A 141 -11.98 -9.91 8.51
CA GLY A 141 -11.42 -10.46 7.28
C GLY A 141 -11.65 -9.55 6.06
N ALA A 142 -12.89 -9.18 5.79
CA ALA A 142 -13.22 -8.30 4.66
C ALA A 142 -12.55 -6.93 4.78
N ALA A 143 -12.47 -6.38 6.01
CA ALA A 143 -11.77 -5.13 6.27
C ALA A 143 -10.26 -5.25 6.00
N ARG A 144 -9.63 -6.36 6.41
CA ARG A 144 -8.21 -6.63 6.13
C ARG A 144 -7.95 -6.77 4.63
N GLU A 145 -8.78 -7.56 3.92
CA GLU A 145 -8.69 -7.72 2.47
C GLU A 145 -8.84 -6.38 1.74
N PHE A 146 -9.81 -5.56 2.16
CA PHE A 146 -10.01 -4.23 1.62
C PHE A 146 -8.76 -3.37 1.77
N ALA A 147 -8.15 -3.34 2.96
CA ALA A 147 -6.94 -2.56 3.20
C ALA A 147 -5.77 -3.04 2.33
N THR A 148 -5.50 -4.35 2.31
CA THR A 148 -4.42 -4.95 1.49
C THR A 148 -4.64 -4.67 -0.01
N ARG A 149 -5.86 -4.85 -0.51
CA ARG A 149 -6.21 -4.60 -1.90
C ARG A 149 -6.07 -3.13 -2.26
N SER A 150 -6.56 -2.22 -1.41
CA SER A 150 -6.50 -0.78 -1.65
C SER A 150 -5.06 -0.30 -1.80
N SER A 151 -4.16 -0.75 -0.92
CA SER A 151 -2.72 -0.45 -1.02
C SER A 151 -2.11 -0.97 -2.33
N SER A 152 -2.51 -2.16 -2.77
CA SER A 152 -2.10 -2.69 -4.08
C SER A 152 -2.60 -1.84 -5.25
N VAL A 153 -3.88 -1.45 -5.28
CA VAL A 153 -4.47 -0.62 -6.35
C VAL A 153 -3.82 0.77 -6.44
N ILE A 154 -3.55 1.39 -5.29
CA ILE A 154 -2.92 2.71 -5.19
C ILE A 154 -1.49 2.65 -5.77
N SER A 155 -0.76 1.59 -5.47
CA SER A 155 0.62 1.39 -5.94
C SER A 155 0.69 0.92 -7.40
N ALA A 156 -0.30 0.17 -7.90
CA ALA A 156 -0.27 -0.50 -9.20
C ALA A 156 -0.23 0.39 -10.45
N GLY A 157 -0.52 1.69 -10.36
CA GLY A 157 -0.33 2.59 -11.52
C GLY A 157 0.91 3.45 -11.43
N ARG A 158 1.92 2.94 -10.74
CA ARG A 158 3.32 3.32 -10.93
C ARG A 158 3.91 2.35 -11.95
N GLU A 159 4.82 2.82 -12.81
CA GLU A 159 5.53 1.92 -13.72
C GLU A 159 6.29 0.87 -12.88
N PRO A 160 6.19 -0.43 -13.17
CA PRO A 160 6.91 -1.45 -12.41
C PRO A 160 8.41 -1.29 -12.62
N CYS A 161 9.19 -1.47 -11.55
CA CYS A 161 10.64 -1.43 -11.63
C CYS A 161 11.13 -2.55 -12.56
N PRO A 162 11.93 -2.26 -13.61
CA PRO A 162 12.41 -3.28 -14.54
C PRO A 162 13.32 -4.31 -13.88
N LEU A 163 13.82 -4.02 -12.67
CA LEU A 163 14.73 -4.90 -11.93
C LEU A 163 13.97 -5.80 -10.95
N CYS A 164 13.16 -5.26 -10.04
CA CYS A 164 12.48 -6.08 -9.01
C CYS A 164 10.99 -6.35 -9.26
N GLY A 165 10.36 -5.64 -10.19
CA GLY A 165 8.91 -5.71 -10.43
C GLY A 165 8.07 -4.87 -9.48
N ASP A 166 8.68 -4.21 -8.48
CA ASP A 166 7.97 -3.37 -7.53
C ASP A 166 7.59 -1.99 -8.11
N PRO A 167 6.49 -1.37 -7.67
CA PRO A 167 6.04 -0.06 -8.14
C PRO A 167 7.08 1.08 -7.99
N LEU A 168 7.45 1.78 -9.08
CA LEU A 168 8.41 2.90 -9.05
C LEU A 168 7.79 4.18 -8.44
N ASP A 169 8.43 4.78 -7.43
CA ASP A 169 8.05 6.13 -6.97
C ASP A 169 8.56 7.20 -7.95
N SER A 170 7.81 8.31 -8.07
CA SER A 170 8.26 9.56 -8.69
C SER A 170 9.53 10.15 -8.07
N ALA A 171 9.77 9.92 -6.78
CA ALA A 171 11.00 10.31 -6.07
C ALA A 171 12.16 9.31 -6.25
N GLY A 172 11.95 8.23 -7.02
CA GLY A 172 12.85 7.09 -7.12
C GLY A 172 12.44 5.97 -6.15
N HIS A 173 12.48 4.73 -6.63
CA HIS A 173 12.27 3.54 -5.82
C HIS A 173 13.61 2.94 -5.38
N ILE A 174 13.72 2.58 -4.11
CA ILE A 174 14.89 1.88 -3.56
C ILE A 174 14.78 0.41 -3.95
N CYS A 175 15.33 0.05 -5.11
CA CYS A 175 15.31 -1.32 -5.59
C CYS A 175 16.20 -2.22 -4.73
N VAL A 176 15.62 -3.25 -4.11
CA VAL A 176 16.37 -4.24 -3.31
C VAL A 176 17.46 -4.97 -4.10
N ARG A 177 17.34 -5.08 -5.44
CA ARG A 177 18.37 -5.66 -6.30
C ARG A 177 19.57 -4.74 -6.53
N THR A 178 19.36 -3.43 -6.47
CA THR A 178 20.43 -2.42 -6.70
C THR A 178 20.97 -1.86 -5.40
N ASN A 179 20.18 -1.86 -4.32
CA ASN A 179 20.53 -1.30 -3.02
C ASN A 179 21.34 -2.27 -2.11
N GLY A 180 21.68 -3.46 -2.60
CA GLY A 180 22.64 -4.36 -1.93
C GLY A 180 22.25 -4.88 -0.54
N TYR A 181 21.00 -4.73 -0.09
CA TYR A 181 20.61 -5.04 1.31
C TYR A 181 20.35 -6.52 1.61
N ARG A 182 20.49 -7.43 0.63
CA ARG A 182 20.59 -8.87 0.95
C ARG A 182 22.05 -9.23 1.22
N ARG A 183 22.45 -9.18 2.50
CA ARG A 183 23.70 -9.78 2.99
C ARG A 183 23.54 -11.24 3.43
N ASP A 184 22.47 -11.93 3.03
CA ASP A 184 22.24 -13.34 3.37
C ASP A 184 22.08 -14.22 2.14
N ALA A 185 23.02 -14.12 1.20
CA ALA A 185 23.35 -15.24 0.34
C ALA A 185 24.86 -15.44 0.47
N GLU A 186 25.24 -16.53 1.11
CA GLU A 186 26.62 -17.00 1.20
C GLU A 186 27.22 -17.02 -0.20
N PHE A 187 28.00 -15.99 -0.54
CA PHE A 187 28.85 -16.00 -1.72
C PHE A 187 29.99 -16.98 -1.41
N GLY A 188 29.80 -18.24 -1.81
CA GLY A 188 30.94 -19.12 -2.05
C GLY A 188 31.85 -18.44 -3.07
N PRO A 189 33.17 -18.34 -2.85
CA PRO A 189 34.06 -17.70 -3.80
C PRO A 189 34.02 -18.51 -5.10
N SER A 190 33.54 -17.88 -6.18
CA SER A 190 33.65 -18.43 -7.53
C SER A 190 35.11 -18.35 -7.97
N LEU A 191 35.88 -19.39 -7.65
CA LEU A 191 37.27 -19.57 -8.09
C LEU A 191 37.39 -19.97 -9.57
N GLU A 192 36.31 -19.92 -10.35
CA GLU A 192 36.30 -20.42 -11.74
C GLU A 192 36.72 -19.39 -12.80
N PHE A 193 37.16 -18.18 -12.42
CA PHE A 193 37.50 -17.12 -13.39
C PHE A 193 38.88 -16.47 -13.21
N VAL A 194 39.76 -17.05 -12.38
CA VAL A 194 41.17 -16.63 -12.36
C VAL A 194 41.97 -17.59 -13.23
N ASP A 195 42.36 -17.12 -14.42
CA ASP A 195 43.24 -17.84 -15.33
C ASP A 195 44.66 -17.93 -14.70
N PRO A 196 45.16 -19.13 -14.34
CA PRO A 196 46.42 -19.30 -13.63
C PRO A 196 47.65 -18.88 -14.44
N ASP A 197 47.54 -18.80 -15.77
CA ASP A 197 48.67 -18.62 -16.68
C ASP A 197 49.11 -17.15 -16.82
N LEU A 198 48.44 -16.22 -16.12
CA LEU A 198 48.80 -14.80 -16.11
C LEU A 198 49.97 -14.46 -15.16
N PHE A 199 50.45 -15.41 -14.35
CA PHE A 199 51.51 -15.19 -13.35
C PHE A 199 52.87 -15.80 -13.70
N ASP A 200 53.02 -16.42 -14.88
CA ASP A 200 54.25 -17.14 -15.29
C ASP A 200 54.90 -16.51 -16.54
N ASP A 201 55.11 -15.18 -16.53
CA ASP A 201 55.95 -14.50 -17.54
C ASP A 201 57.36 -14.21 -16.96
N PRO A 202 58.42 -14.93 -17.37
CA PRO A 202 59.78 -14.75 -16.88
C PRO A 202 60.51 -13.65 -17.69
N GLY A 203 59.97 -12.44 -17.70
CA GLY A 203 60.42 -11.37 -18.61
C GLY A 203 60.83 -10.02 -18.00
N LEU A 204 60.83 -9.85 -16.67
CA LEU A 204 61.19 -8.58 -16.02
C LEU A 204 62.39 -8.73 -15.08
N GLU A 205 63.58 -8.89 -15.66
CA GLU A 205 64.85 -8.56 -15.02
C GLU A 205 65.24 -7.10 -15.34
N GLY A 206 65.64 -6.35 -14.31
CA GLY A 206 66.31 -5.05 -14.42
C GLY A 206 65.72 -4.02 -13.43
N ASP A 207 66.46 -3.34 -12.57
CA ASP A 207 67.89 -3.32 -12.26
C ASP A 207 68.00 -2.90 -10.78
N ASP A 208 68.83 -3.60 -10.01
CA ASP A 208 69.27 -3.21 -8.67
C ASP A 208 70.54 -2.39 -8.85
N ASP A 209 70.49 -1.09 -8.56
CA ASP A 209 71.71 -0.28 -8.43
C ASP A 209 71.71 0.43 -7.06
N THR A 210 72.73 0.04 -6.31
CA THR A 210 73.07 0.44 -4.96
C THR A 210 73.74 1.81 -4.96
N ASP A 211 73.45 2.68 -3.99
CA ASP A 211 74.45 3.66 -3.53
C ASP A 211 74.35 3.90 -2.01
N GLU A 212 75.50 3.76 -1.35
CA GLU A 212 75.69 3.75 0.10
C GLU A 212 75.92 5.15 0.68
N GLY A 213 75.09 5.51 1.67
CA GLY A 213 75.50 6.08 2.97
C GLY A 213 75.88 7.58 3.09
N PRO A 214 76.28 8.06 4.30
CA PRO A 214 76.07 7.47 5.62
C PRO A 214 75.76 8.46 6.80
N THR A 215 75.21 7.89 7.88
CA THR A 215 75.50 8.11 9.33
C THR A 215 75.07 9.34 10.17
N ALA A 216 74.65 8.97 11.40
CA ALA A 216 74.70 9.65 12.71
C ALA A 216 73.71 10.82 12.93
N GLY A 217 72.86 10.86 13.95
CA GLY A 217 72.93 10.41 15.35
C GLY A 217 72.09 11.42 16.20
N PRO A 218 71.96 11.27 17.53
CA PRO A 218 70.70 10.79 18.11
C PRO A 218 70.03 11.71 19.17
N ASP A 219 68.88 11.23 19.68
CA ASP A 219 68.25 11.43 21.01
C ASP A 219 67.84 12.83 21.48
N ARG A 220 66.52 13.06 21.56
CA ARG A 220 65.75 13.12 22.82
C ARG A 220 64.25 13.29 22.61
#